data_AF-A0A117LTK8-F1
#
_entry.id   AF-A0A117LTK8-F1
#
_cell.length_a   1.000
_cell.length_b   1.000
_cell.length_c   1.000
_cell.angle_alpha   90.00
_cell.angle_beta   90.00
_cell.angle_gamma   90.00
#
_symmetry.space_group_name_H-M   'P 1'
#
loop_
_entity.id
_entity.type
_entity.pdbx_description
1 polymer ?
#
loop_
_entity_poly.entity_id
_entity_poly.type
_entity_poly.pdbx_seq_one_letter_code
_entity_poly.pdbx_strand_id
1 'polypeptide(L)'
;MTQLVAFLIIVAAAAVGDSLSVRTKARIPSLLVMMLIFMVGFWGIFPKNIVEISGLAAMGALASPIIVTHMGTLMSFKQVGNQWRSLLVGLGAIIGVGIIVFPIFSVVYGNHMAVSAAAPISGGIVAAIMAMDAMKAVGKPELQVLVMLFLCLQGLIGMPIAANLLKKDVKRNWNKIIETHNNKTIKNSDIN
;
A
#
# COMPACT_ATOMS: atom_id res chain seq x y z
N MET A 1 -24.05 -5.98 17.70
CA MET A 1 -22.72 -6.14 18.32
C MET A 1 -22.37 -4.86 19.05
N THR A 2 -21.78 -4.93 20.24
CA THR A 2 -21.25 -3.74 20.92
C THR A 2 -19.95 -3.29 20.27
N GLN A 3 -19.64 -1.99 20.35
CA GLN A 3 -18.42 -1.40 19.79
C GLN A 3 -17.15 -2.10 20.32
N LEU A 4 -17.13 -2.44 21.61
CA LEU A 4 -16.01 -3.16 22.23
C LEU A 4 -15.75 -4.52 21.59
N VAL A 5 -16.81 -5.30 21.31
CA VAL A 5 -16.67 -6.62 20.69
C VAL A 5 -16.24 -6.50 19.23
N ALA A 6 -16.78 -5.54 18.49
CA ALA A 6 -16.35 -5.26 17.12
C ALA A 6 -14.86 -4.88 17.05
N PHE A 7 -14.43 -4.01 17.95
CA PHE A 7 -13.02 -3.63 18.09
C PHE A 7 -12.13 -4.82 18.43
N LEU A 8 -12.52 -5.62 19.43
CA LEU A 8 -11.75 -6.78 19.87
C LEU A 8 -11.58 -7.83 18.77
N ILE A 9 -12.62 -8.08 17.97
CA ILE A 9 -12.56 -8.98 16.81
C ILE A 9 -11.54 -8.48 15.77
N ILE A 10 -11.54 -7.17 15.47
CA ILE A 10 -10.63 -6.60 14.47
C ILE A 10 -9.19 -6.66 14.97
N VAL A 11 -8.95 -6.34 16.25
CA VAL A 11 -7.62 -6.46 16.87
C VAL A 11 -7.16 -7.91 16.96
N ALA A 12 -8.06 -8.85 17.26
CA ALA A 12 -7.73 -10.27 17.27
C ALA A 12 -7.35 -10.76 15.86
N ALA A 13 -8.09 -10.35 14.82
CA ALA A 13 -7.74 -10.66 13.43
C ALA A 13 -6.36 -10.09 13.05
N ALA A 14 -6.06 -8.86 13.46
CA ALA A 14 -4.74 -8.25 13.26
C ALA A 14 -3.64 -9.04 14.00
N ALA A 15 -3.86 -9.42 15.25
CA ALA A 15 -2.92 -10.21 16.05
C ALA A 15 -2.64 -11.59 15.44
N VAL A 16 -3.65 -12.26 14.88
CA VAL A 16 -3.46 -13.51 14.12
C VAL A 16 -2.63 -13.25 12.86
N GLY A 17 -2.92 -12.16 12.14
CA GLY A 17 -2.15 -11.76 10.96
C GLY A 17 -0.67 -11.52 11.27
N ASP A 18 -0.37 -10.81 12.35
CA ASP A 18 1.00 -10.56 12.79
C ASP A 18 1.69 -11.83 13.28
N SER A 19 1.00 -12.67 14.05
CA SER A 19 1.53 -13.96 14.51
C SER A 19 1.92 -14.85 13.32
N LEU A 20 1.11 -14.86 12.26
CA LEU A 20 1.40 -15.62 11.05
C LEU A 20 2.54 -14.98 10.23
N SER A 21 2.59 -13.66 10.14
CA SER A 21 3.68 -12.92 9.51
C SER A 21 5.03 -13.22 10.17
N VAL A 22 5.09 -13.21 11.51
CA VAL A 22 6.30 -13.55 12.26
C VAL A 22 6.72 -14.99 12.02
N ARG A 23 5.79 -15.96 12.09
CA ARG A 23 6.10 -17.37 11.81
C ARG A 23 6.60 -17.60 10.39
N THR A 24 6.11 -16.83 9.42
CA THR A 24 6.51 -16.95 8.01
C THR A 24 7.75 -16.12 7.65
N LYS A 25 8.44 -15.54 8.64
CA LYS A 25 9.59 -14.63 8.43
C LYS A 25 9.25 -13.50 7.45
N ALA A 26 8.11 -12.85 7.67
CA ALA A 26 7.58 -11.76 6.85
C ALA A 26 7.40 -12.12 5.35
N ARG A 27 7.29 -13.41 5.00
CA ARG A 27 6.95 -13.81 3.63
C ARG A 27 5.51 -13.49 3.28
N ILE A 28 4.61 -13.58 4.26
CA ILE A 28 3.20 -13.25 4.10
C ILE A 28 2.94 -11.93 4.85
N PRO A 29 2.55 -10.85 4.16
CA PRO A 29 2.19 -9.58 4.81
C PRO A 29 1.03 -9.80 5.79
N SER A 30 1.12 -9.24 7.00
CA SER A 30 0.03 -9.37 7.99
C SER A 30 -1.29 -8.79 7.49
N LEU A 31 -1.22 -7.73 6.69
CA LEU A 31 -2.38 -7.13 6.03
C LEU A 31 -3.10 -8.12 5.09
N LEU A 32 -2.36 -8.98 4.40
CA LEU A 32 -2.96 -9.99 3.51
C LEU A 32 -3.72 -11.03 4.31
N VAL A 33 -3.14 -11.51 5.41
CA VAL A 33 -3.79 -12.47 6.32
C VAL A 33 -5.05 -11.86 6.93
N MET A 34 -4.96 -10.61 7.38
CA MET A 34 -6.09 -9.86 7.89
C MET A 34 -7.21 -9.75 6.85
N MET A 35 -6.89 -9.38 5.60
CA MET A 35 -7.87 -9.31 4.50
C MET A 35 -8.55 -10.67 4.24
N LEU A 36 -7.81 -11.78 4.25
CA LEU A 36 -8.39 -13.12 4.09
C LEU A 36 -9.34 -13.48 5.24
N ILE A 37 -8.96 -13.14 6.49
CA ILE A 37 -9.82 -13.35 7.67
C ILE A 37 -11.11 -12.54 7.55
N PHE A 38 -11.05 -11.28 7.12
CA PHE A 38 -12.25 -10.47 6.90
C PHE A 38 -13.10 -11.01 5.75
N MET A 39 -12.48 -11.41 4.63
CA MET A 39 -13.18 -11.98 3.49
C MET A 39 -13.99 -13.22 3.87
N VAL A 40 -13.36 -14.17 4.57
CA VAL A 40 -14.03 -15.39 5.05
C VAL A 40 -15.04 -15.06 6.17
N GLY A 41 -14.69 -14.14 7.06
CA GLY A 41 -15.54 -13.74 8.18
C GLY A 41 -16.85 -13.05 7.75
N PHE A 42 -16.83 -12.26 6.67
CA PHE A 42 -18.04 -11.63 6.12
C PHE A 42 -19.02 -12.60 5.49
N TRP A 43 -18.64 -13.87 5.29
CA TRP A 43 -19.54 -14.88 4.72
C TRP A 43 -20.54 -15.48 5.72
N GLY A 44 -20.39 -15.20 7.02
CA GLY A 44 -21.40 -15.62 8.00
C GLY A 44 -21.19 -15.18 9.45
N ILE A 45 -19.99 -14.72 9.84
CA ILE A 45 -19.65 -14.45 11.25
C ILE A 45 -19.62 -12.94 11.55
N PHE A 46 -19.22 -12.11 10.58
CA PHE A 46 -19.04 -10.67 10.79
C PHE A 46 -20.14 -9.83 10.14
N PRO A 47 -20.67 -8.81 10.85
CA PRO A 47 -21.54 -7.83 10.23
C PRO A 47 -20.77 -7.03 9.19
N LYS A 48 -21.39 -6.76 8.03
CA LYS A 48 -20.75 -6.04 6.90
C LYS A 48 -20.19 -4.66 7.30
N ASN A 49 -20.73 -4.05 8.35
CA ASN A 49 -20.31 -2.75 8.88
C ASN A 49 -19.44 -2.86 10.14
N ILE A 50 -18.77 -3.99 10.38
CA ILE A 50 -17.96 -4.21 11.58
C ILE A 50 -16.90 -3.12 11.79
N VAL A 51 -16.33 -2.60 10.71
CA VAL A 51 -15.30 -1.55 10.73
C VAL A 51 -15.88 -0.22 11.23
N GLU A 52 -17.09 0.13 10.79
CA GLU A 52 -17.79 1.33 11.27
C GLU A 52 -18.23 1.18 12.72
N ILE A 53 -18.82 0.03 13.08
CA ILE A 53 -19.31 -0.26 14.44
C ILE A 53 -18.17 -0.25 15.47
N SER A 54 -16.95 -0.63 15.07
CA SER A 54 -15.79 -0.66 15.96
C SER A 54 -15.24 0.74 16.33
N GLY A 55 -15.64 1.78 15.61
CA GLY A 55 -15.06 3.13 15.72
C GLY A 55 -13.67 3.27 15.06
N LEU A 56 -13.09 2.19 14.52
CA LEU A 56 -11.79 2.23 13.85
C LEU A 56 -11.79 3.08 12.58
N ALA A 57 -12.92 3.20 11.88
CA ALA A 57 -13.02 4.08 10.72
C ALA A 57 -12.73 5.54 11.07
N ALA A 58 -13.32 6.03 12.17
CA ALA A 58 -13.10 7.39 12.66
C ALA A 58 -11.65 7.58 13.16
N MET A 59 -11.11 6.59 13.89
CA MET A 59 -9.71 6.62 14.31
C MET A 59 -8.75 6.59 13.11
N GLY A 60 -9.03 5.79 12.10
CA GLY A 60 -8.24 5.68 10.88
C GLY A 60 -8.21 6.99 10.09
N ALA A 61 -9.35 7.70 10.01
CA ALA A 61 -9.43 9.02 9.37
C ALA A 61 -8.54 10.05 10.08
N LEU A 62 -8.46 10.02 11.41
CA LEU A 62 -7.60 10.91 12.19
C LEU A 62 -6.12 10.48 12.17
N ALA A 63 -5.85 9.17 12.19
CA ALA A 63 -4.49 8.62 12.20
C ALA A 63 -3.79 8.73 10.84
N SER A 64 -4.53 8.59 9.74
CA SER A 64 -3.98 8.64 8.37
C SER A 64 -3.12 9.89 8.10
N PRO A 65 -3.62 11.13 8.32
CA PRO A 65 -2.80 12.33 8.10
C PRO A 65 -1.60 12.38 9.03
N ILE A 66 -1.73 11.98 10.30
CA ILE A 66 -0.63 11.98 11.28
C ILE A 66 0.49 11.03 10.83
N ILE A 67 0.14 9.81 10.41
CA ILE A 67 1.12 8.81 9.94
C ILE A 67 1.80 9.30 8.67
N VAL A 68 1.05 9.86 7.72
CA VAL A 68 1.62 10.43 6.49
C VAL A 68 2.57 11.58 6.80
N THR A 69 2.20 12.49 7.70
CA THR A 69 3.07 13.58 8.15
C THR A 69 4.33 13.04 8.82
N HIS A 70 4.21 12.08 9.75
CA HIS A 70 5.35 11.47 10.41
C HIS A 70 6.33 10.83 9.41
N MET A 71 5.81 10.03 8.45
CA MET A 71 6.61 9.46 7.37
C MET A 71 7.29 10.55 6.51
N GLY A 72 6.59 11.65 6.23
CA GLY A 72 7.15 12.80 5.52
C GLY A 72 8.30 13.49 6.27
N THR A 73 8.17 13.66 7.59
CA THR A 73 9.19 14.34 8.42
C THR A 73 10.48 13.55 8.63
N LEU A 74 10.45 12.21 8.49
CA LEU A 74 11.65 11.38 8.56
C LEU A 74 12.58 11.60 7.37
N MET A 75 12.06 12.11 6.25
CA MET A 75 12.85 12.39 5.07
C MET A 75 13.45 13.80 5.14
N SER A 76 14.77 13.87 5.36
CA SER A 76 15.48 15.16 5.33
C SER A 76 15.42 15.79 3.93
N PHE A 77 15.29 17.11 3.83
CA PHE A 77 15.36 17.84 2.56
C PHE A 77 16.62 17.52 1.74
N LYS A 78 17.74 17.21 2.41
CA LYS A 78 18.98 16.77 1.75
C LYS A 78 18.85 15.39 1.10
N GLN A 79 18.08 14.48 1.72
CA GLN A 79 17.79 13.16 1.14
C GLN A 79 16.87 13.28 -0.07
N VAL A 80 15.87 14.17 -0.03
CA VAL A 80 15.01 14.48 -1.18
C VAL A 80 15.85 14.99 -2.36
N GLY A 81 16.74 15.94 -2.12
CA GLY A 81 17.66 16.45 -3.15
C GLY A 81 18.58 15.36 -3.72
N ASN A 82 19.12 14.48 -2.87
CA ASN A 82 19.96 13.36 -3.30
C ASN A 82 19.19 12.27 -4.08
N GLN A 83 17.87 12.19 -3.90
CA GLN A 83 17.00 11.22 -4.57
C GLN A 83 16.30 11.79 -5.82
N TRP A 84 16.76 12.92 -6.37
CA TRP A 84 16.15 13.54 -7.55
C TRP A 84 16.04 12.59 -8.76
N ARG A 85 17.00 11.68 -8.95
CA ARG A 85 16.91 10.64 -9.99
C ARG A 85 15.74 9.69 -9.74
N SER A 86 15.50 9.31 -8.48
CA SER A 86 14.35 8.49 -8.09
C SER A 86 13.03 9.24 -8.32
N LEU A 87 13.00 10.56 -8.09
CA LEU A 87 11.84 11.39 -8.39
C LEU A 87 11.52 11.41 -9.90
N LEU A 88 12.53 11.57 -10.76
CA LEU A 88 12.36 11.51 -12.21
C LEU A 88 11.87 10.14 -12.68
N VAL A 89 12.40 9.05 -12.11
CA VAL A 89 11.92 7.70 -12.40
C VAL A 89 10.47 7.51 -11.94
N GLY A 90 10.10 8.04 -10.77
CA GLY A 90 8.73 8.01 -10.26
C GLY A 90 7.75 8.78 -11.16
N LEU A 91 8.11 9.99 -11.57
CA LEU A 91 7.33 10.77 -12.55
C LEU A 91 7.19 10.04 -13.88
N GLY A 92 8.29 9.46 -14.37
CA GLY A 92 8.29 8.63 -15.58
C GLY A 92 7.38 7.40 -15.44
N ALA A 93 7.35 6.77 -14.27
CA ALA A 93 6.47 5.64 -13.99
C ALA A 93 5.00 6.07 -13.97
N ILE A 94 4.65 7.22 -13.37
CA ILE A 94 3.28 7.75 -13.38
C ILE A 94 2.83 8.05 -14.81
N ILE A 95 3.68 8.71 -15.60
CA ILE A 95 3.38 9.00 -17.02
C ILE A 95 3.26 7.70 -17.82
N GLY A 96 4.16 6.74 -17.61
CA GLY A 96 4.13 5.43 -18.28
C GLY A 96 2.87 4.63 -17.95
N VAL A 97 2.47 4.59 -16.68
CA VAL A 97 1.19 4.01 -16.26
C VAL A 97 0.04 4.75 -16.91
N GLY A 98 0.07 6.08 -16.95
CA GLY A 98 -0.92 6.88 -17.66
C GLY A 98 -1.04 6.50 -19.15
N ILE A 99 0.08 6.43 -19.88
CA ILE A 99 0.08 6.16 -21.33
C ILE A 99 -0.30 4.72 -21.64
N ILE A 100 0.06 3.75 -20.79
CA ILE A 100 -0.21 2.33 -21.06
C ILE A 100 -1.59 1.93 -20.54
N VAL A 101 -1.89 2.26 -19.28
CA VAL A 101 -3.10 1.77 -18.60
C VAL A 101 -4.32 2.56 -19.03
N PHE A 102 -4.22 3.89 -19.21
CA PHE A 102 -5.38 4.71 -19.56
C PHE A 102 -6.05 4.32 -20.89
N PRO A 103 -5.35 4.19 -22.03
CA PRO A 103 -6.00 3.82 -23.28
C PRO A 103 -6.50 2.36 -23.27
N ILE A 104 -5.74 1.44 -22.68
CA ILE A 104 -6.16 0.02 -22.59
C ILE A 104 -7.43 -0.11 -21.74
N PHE A 105 -7.51 0.56 -20.59
CA PHE A 105 -8.69 0.49 -19.72
C PHE A 105 -9.85 1.35 -20.22
N SER A 106 -9.58 2.50 -20.85
CA SER A 106 -10.61 3.36 -21.44
C SER A 106 -11.40 2.64 -22.53
N VAL A 107 -10.70 1.87 -23.39
CA VAL A 107 -11.33 1.11 -24.48
C VAL A 107 -12.20 -0.03 -23.96
N VAL A 108 -11.81 -0.69 -22.87
CA VAL A 108 -12.52 -1.88 -22.35
C VAL A 108 -13.61 -1.54 -21.34
N TYR A 109 -13.39 -0.54 -20.47
CA TYR A 109 -14.25 -0.26 -19.30
C TYR A 109 -14.78 1.18 -19.23
N GLY A 110 -14.38 2.06 -20.16
CA GLY A 110 -14.79 3.46 -20.19
C GLY A 110 -13.99 4.36 -19.23
N ASN A 111 -14.02 5.67 -19.50
CA ASN A 111 -13.12 6.66 -18.88
C ASN A 111 -13.18 6.70 -17.34
N HIS A 112 -14.37 6.61 -16.75
CA HIS A 112 -14.51 6.71 -15.30
C HIS A 112 -13.93 5.50 -14.58
N MET A 113 -14.17 4.28 -15.07
CA MET A 113 -13.61 3.07 -14.47
C MET A 113 -12.08 3.02 -14.66
N ALA A 114 -11.57 3.49 -15.80
CA ALA A 114 -10.13 3.58 -16.05
C ALA A 114 -9.42 4.50 -15.04
N VAL A 115 -10.00 5.68 -14.75
CA VAL A 115 -9.43 6.63 -13.78
C VAL A 115 -9.49 6.08 -12.36
N SER A 116 -10.59 5.43 -11.98
CA SER A 116 -10.72 4.76 -10.67
C SER A 116 -9.68 3.67 -10.46
N ALA A 117 -9.40 2.87 -11.49
CA ALA A 117 -8.44 1.78 -11.39
C ALA A 117 -6.98 2.26 -11.37
N ALA A 118 -6.67 3.31 -12.14
CA ALA A 118 -5.31 3.83 -12.26
C ALA A 118 -4.80 4.50 -10.97
N ALA A 119 -5.67 5.19 -10.23
CA ALA A 119 -5.26 6.00 -9.09
C ALA A 119 -4.55 5.21 -7.96
N PRO A 120 -5.08 4.06 -7.48
CA PRO A 120 -4.37 3.22 -6.52
C PRO A 120 -3.01 2.73 -7.04
N ILE A 121 -2.94 2.39 -8.33
CA ILE A 121 -1.76 1.76 -8.94
C ILE A 121 -0.56 2.71 -8.95
N SER A 122 -0.78 3.99 -9.22
CA SER A 122 0.30 4.98 -9.27
C SER A 122 0.63 5.61 -7.91
N GLY A 123 -0.32 5.69 -6.98
CA GLY A 123 -0.17 6.50 -5.75
C GLY A 123 -0.62 5.84 -4.44
N GLY A 124 -0.92 4.55 -4.44
CA GLY A 124 -1.23 3.78 -3.24
C GLY A 124 -2.50 4.23 -2.51
N ILE A 125 -2.48 4.14 -1.18
CA ILE A 125 -3.63 4.47 -0.31
C ILE A 125 -4.06 5.93 -0.45
N VAL A 126 -3.12 6.88 -0.51
CA VAL A 126 -3.45 8.32 -0.53
C VAL A 126 -4.15 8.68 -1.84
N ALA A 127 -3.64 8.22 -2.98
CA ALA A 127 -4.29 8.45 -4.27
C ALA A 127 -5.64 7.74 -4.37
N ALA A 128 -5.78 6.55 -3.77
CA ALA A 128 -7.06 5.86 -3.71
C ALA A 128 -8.11 6.65 -2.90
N ILE A 129 -7.73 7.25 -1.77
CA ILE A 129 -8.64 8.11 -0.97
C ILE A 129 -9.10 9.32 -1.80
N MET A 130 -8.16 10.02 -2.44
CA MET A 130 -8.48 11.17 -3.30
C MET A 130 -9.40 10.77 -4.47
N ALA A 131 -9.16 9.61 -5.09
CA ALA A 131 -10.01 9.11 -6.18
C ALA A 131 -11.41 8.71 -5.70
N MET A 132 -11.53 8.12 -4.50
CA MET A 132 -12.83 7.83 -3.91
C MET A 132 -13.62 9.12 -3.69
N ASP A 133 -13.01 10.17 -3.15
CA ASP A 133 -13.68 11.47 -2.95
C ASP A 133 -14.09 12.12 -4.28
N ALA A 134 -13.23 12.04 -5.30
CA ALA A 134 -13.55 12.51 -6.64
C ALA A 134 -14.75 11.76 -7.26
N MET A 135 -14.84 10.44 -7.08
CA MET A 135 -15.96 9.65 -7.59
C MET A 135 -17.28 9.96 -6.87
N LYS A 136 -17.23 10.27 -5.57
CA LYS A 136 -18.38 10.81 -4.83
C LYS A 136 -18.82 12.16 -5.40
N ALA A 137 -17.88 13.06 -5.68
CA ALA A 137 -18.17 14.39 -6.22
C ALA A 137 -18.79 14.33 -7.64
N VAL A 138 -18.40 13.35 -8.45
CA VAL A 138 -18.95 13.10 -9.80
C VAL A 138 -20.32 12.38 -9.75
N GLY A 139 -20.83 12.06 -8.56
CA GLY A 139 -22.13 11.40 -8.38
C GLY A 139 -22.11 9.90 -8.71
N LYS A 140 -20.94 9.26 -8.67
CA LYS A 140 -20.75 7.82 -8.95
C LYS A 140 -20.13 7.08 -7.76
N PRO A 141 -20.82 6.99 -6.61
CA PRO A 141 -20.29 6.37 -5.40
C PRO A 141 -19.98 4.87 -5.58
N GLU A 142 -20.67 4.18 -6.48
CA GLU A 142 -20.39 2.77 -6.84
C GLU A 142 -18.95 2.54 -7.32
N LEU A 143 -18.32 3.55 -7.93
CA LEU A 143 -16.91 3.46 -8.37
C LEU A 143 -15.92 3.49 -7.19
N GLN A 144 -16.33 3.92 -5.99
CA GLN A 144 -15.45 3.86 -4.81
C GLN A 144 -15.09 2.43 -4.43
N VAL A 145 -16.05 1.52 -4.55
CA VAL A 145 -15.84 0.09 -4.30
C VAL A 145 -14.82 -0.47 -5.28
N LEU A 146 -14.87 -0.02 -6.54
CA LEU A 146 -13.91 -0.38 -7.58
C LEU A 146 -12.49 0.12 -7.21
N VAL A 147 -12.35 1.37 -6.77
CA VAL A 147 -11.06 1.94 -6.34
C VAL A 147 -10.46 1.12 -5.20
N MET A 148 -11.27 0.80 -4.18
CA MET A 148 -10.83 -0.01 -3.04
C MET A 148 -10.44 -1.44 -3.45
N LEU A 149 -11.18 -2.03 -4.39
CA LEU A 149 -10.87 -3.36 -4.93
C LEU A 149 -9.49 -3.37 -5.61
N PHE A 150 -9.21 -2.40 -6.49
CA PHE A 150 -7.91 -2.29 -7.14
C PHE A 150 -6.77 -2.03 -6.15
N LEU A 151 -7.00 -1.18 -5.14
CA LEU A 151 -6.06 -0.94 -4.06
C LEU A 151 -5.70 -2.24 -3.30
N CYS A 152 -6.69 -3.07 -3.00
CA CYS A 152 -6.46 -4.36 -2.33
C CYS A 152 -5.72 -5.35 -3.24
N LEU A 153 -6.14 -5.48 -4.50
CA LEU A 153 -5.55 -6.41 -5.47
C LEU A 153 -4.08 -6.11 -5.74
N GLN A 154 -3.72 -4.83 -5.91
CA GLN A 154 -2.32 -4.46 -6.14
C GLN A 154 -1.44 -4.76 -4.93
N GLY A 155 -1.96 -4.63 -3.70
CA GLY A 155 -1.21 -4.95 -2.49
C GLY A 155 -0.99 -6.45 -2.37
N LEU A 156 -2.02 -7.23 -2.71
CA LEU A 156 -1.99 -8.70 -2.65
C LEU A 156 -1.03 -9.31 -3.67
N ILE A 157 -1.04 -8.81 -4.91
CA ILE A 157 -0.21 -9.35 -6.00
C ILE A 157 1.17 -8.67 -6.03
N GLY A 158 1.23 -7.37 -5.77
CA GLY A 158 2.45 -6.58 -5.87
C GLY A 158 3.49 -6.94 -4.83
N MET A 159 3.10 -7.10 -3.55
CA MET A 159 4.05 -7.44 -2.48
C MET A 159 4.78 -8.79 -2.66
N PRO A 160 4.11 -9.92 -2.96
CA PRO A 160 4.82 -11.19 -3.16
C PRO A 160 5.71 -11.17 -4.42
N ILE A 161 5.27 -10.51 -5.50
CA ILE A 161 6.09 -10.33 -6.71
C ILE A 161 7.34 -9.52 -6.36
N ALA A 162 7.18 -8.36 -5.73
CA ALA A 162 8.28 -7.49 -5.33
C ALA A 162 9.26 -8.22 -4.40
N ALA A 163 8.76 -8.95 -3.40
CA ALA A 163 9.61 -9.72 -2.49
C ALA A 163 10.41 -10.82 -3.21
N ASN A 164 9.83 -11.47 -4.23
CA ASN A 164 10.50 -12.51 -4.98
C ASN A 164 11.54 -11.95 -5.96
N LEU A 165 11.22 -10.84 -6.64
CA LEU A 165 12.17 -10.15 -7.52
C LEU A 165 13.36 -9.61 -6.72
N LEU A 166 13.09 -8.94 -5.59
CA LEU A 166 14.14 -8.41 -4.73
C LEU A 166 15.08 -9.51 -4.22
N LYS A 167 14.54 -10.67 -3.81
CA LYS A 167 15.38 -11.81 -3.40
C LYS A 167 16.28 -12.32 -4.54
N LYS A 168 15.76 -12.36 -5.77
CA LYS A 168 16.54 -12.78 -6.94
C LYS A 168 17.65 -11.78 -7.25
N ASP A 169 17.35 -10.48 -7.22
CA ASP A 169 18.33 -9.42 -7.49
C ASP A 169 19.40 -9.35 -6.41
N VAL A 170 19.02 -9.46 -5.14
CA VAL A 170 19.98 -9.52 -4.01
C VAL A 170 20.90 -10.72 -4.16
N LYS A 171 20.38 -11.90 -4.49
CA LYS A 171 21.20 -13.11 -4.70
C LYS A 171 22.16 -12.96 -5.88
N ARG A 172 21.72 -12.31 -6.96
CA ARG A 172 22.52 -12.11 -8.19
C ARG A 172 23.61 -11.05 -8.00
N ASN A 173 23.34 -9.99 -7.24
CA ASN A 173 24.26 -8.85 -7.09
C ASN A 173 24.95 -8.81 -5.71
N TRP A 174 24.90 -9.89 -4.94
CA TRP A 174 25.40 -9.97 -3.56
C TRP A 174 26.82 -9.40 -3.38
N ASN A 175 27.77 -9.81 -4.23
CA ASN A 175 29.16 -9.37 -4.13
C ASN A 175 29.31 -7.85 -4.33
N LYS A 176 28.57 -7.27 -5.29
CA LYS A 176 28.57 -5.82 -5.54
C LYS A 176 27.94 -5.04 -4.38
N ILE A 177 26.91 -5.61 -3.75
CA ILE A 177 26.24 -5.00 -2.59
C ILE A 177 27.21 -4.94 -1.41
N ILE A 178 27.93 -6.03 -1.12
CA ILE A 178 28.92 -6.08 -0.04
C ILE A 178 30.09 -5.12 -0.31
N GLU A 179 30.64 -5.10 -1.52
CA GLU A 179 31.72 -4.16 -1.87
C GLU A 179 31.29 -2.69 -1.70
N THR A 180 30.08 -2.35 -2.15
CA THR A 180 29.55 -0.98 -2.02
C THR A 180 29.33 -0.60 -0.54
N HIS A 181 28.94 -1.57 0.30
CA HIS A 181 28.77 -1.35 1.74
C HIS A 181 30.11 -1.11 2.44
N ASN A 182 31.10 -1.98 2.19
CA ASN A 182 32.44 -1.86 2.76
C ASN A 182 33.16 -0.57 2.35
N ASN A 183 32.99 -0.14 1.09
CA ASN A 183 33.62 1.09 0.60
C ASN A 183 32.99 2.36 1.21
N LYS A 184 31.69 2.31 1.55
CA LYS A 184 31.02 3.40 2.30
C LYS A 184 31.42 3.43 3.77
N THR A 185 31.65 2.29 4.42
CA THR A 185 32.08 2.25 5.82
C THR A 185 33.51 2.74 5.98
N ILE A 186 34.42 2.38 5.06
CA ILE A 186 35.82 2.87 5.06
C ILE A 186 35.85 4.40 4.86
N LYS A 187 35.07 4.91 3.90
CA LYS A 187 34.99 6.36 3.66
C LYS A 187 34.44 7.14 4.86
N ASN A 188 33.61 6.54 5.72
CA ASN A 188 33.10 7.18 6.92
C ASN A 188 34.04 7.04 8.14
N SER A 189 34.96 6.07 8.15
CA SER A 189 35.99 5.96 9.20
C SER A 189 37.16 6.91 8.99
N ASP A 190 37.44 7.31 7.75
CA ASP A 190 38.53 8.24 7.42
C ASP A 190 38.14 9.73 7.63
N ILE A 191 36.88 10.00 8.00
CA ILE A 191 36.33 11.35 8.21
C ILE A 191 36.11 11.66 9.71
N ASN A 192 36.35 10.68 10.60
CA ASN A 192 36.37 10.86 12.06
C ASN A 192 37.80 10.80 12.59
#